data_AF-A0A8E0I4A5-F1
#
_entry.id   AF-A0A8E0I4A5-F1
#
_cell.length_a   1.000
_cell.length_b   1.000
_cell.length_c   1.000
_cell.angle_alpha   90.00
_cell.angle_beta   90.00
_cell.angle_gamma   90.00
#
_symmetry.space_group_name_H-M   'P 1'
#
loop_
_entity.id
_entity.type
_entity.pdbx_description
1 polymer ?
#
loop_
_entity_poly.entity_id
_entity_poly.type
_entity_poly.pdbx_seq_one_letter_code
_entity_poly.pdbx_strand_id
1 'polypeptide(L)'
;MTMEVNGKVVRIISKSEVIIDIGRDAHVEVGDKVEIIVVGDKITDDNGRSLGYFTFQKDSLEVTHTEPSFAVAQKIHVEHASGPYANLFSQMSKSLTQIYGTSTTSKTPRDLDIQEDEIKPLAQTTLEDKTIHVGDQVRVFTS
;
A
#
# COMPACT_ATOMS: atom_id res chain seq x y z
N MET A 1 -12.16 9.15 10.07
CA MET A 1 -11.31 8.43 11.05
C MET A 1 -10.99 7.15 10.33
N THR A 2 -9.74 6.91 9.95
CA THR A 2 -9.46 5.81 9.02
C THR A 2 -9.80 4.47 9.65
N MET A 3 -10.73 3.72 9.05
CA MET A 3 -11.06 2.37 9.46
C MET A 3 -10.44 1.36 8.50
N GLU A 4 -10.15 0.18 9.02
CA GLU A 4 -9.58 -0.93 8.25
C GLU A 4 -10.64 -2.03 8.09
N VAL A 5 -10.92 -2.40 6.84
CA VAL A 5 -11.86 -3.47 6.51
C VAL A 5 -11.14 -4.55 5.72
N ASN A 6 -11.32 -5.80 6.13
CA ASN A 6 -10.66 -6.96 5.52
C ASN A 6 -11.62 -7.71 4.60
N GLY A 7 -11.10 -8.16 3.45
CA GLY A 7 -11.86 -8.92 2.46
C GLY A 7 -10.93 -9.80 1.62
N LYS A 8 -11.41 -10.22 0.44
CA LYS A 8 -10.68 -11.04 -0.51
C LYS A 8 -10.94 -10.63 -1.96
N VAL A 9 -9.96 -10.88 -2.83
CA VAL A 9 -10.13 -10.85 -4.28
C VAL A 9 -11.04 -12.02 -4.68
N VAL A 10 -12.22 -11.74 -5.22
CA VAL A 10 -13.15 -12.78 -5.70
C VAL A 10 -13.12 -12.97 -7.21
N ARG A 11 -12.64 -11.96 -7.96
CA ARG A 11 -12.51 -12.06 -9.41
C ARG A 11 -11.48 -11.08 -9.94
N ILE A 12 -10.66 -11.53 -10.89
CA ILE A 12 -9.82 -10.65 -11.71
C ILE A 12 -10.56 -10.44 -13.04
N ILE A 13 -10.91 -9.19 -13.35
CA ILE A 13 -11.75 -8.86 -14.51
C ILE A 13 -10.96 -8.23 -15.65
N SER A 14 -9.80 -7.65 -15.36
CA SER A 14 -8.85 -7.15 -16.36
C SER A 14 -7.42 -7.17 -15.81
N LYS A 15 -6.45 -6.73 -16.61
CA LYS A 15 -5.05 -6.62 -16.18
C LYS A 15 -4.83 -5.59 -15.06
N SER A 16 -5.77 -4.66 -14.91
CA SER A 16 -5.69 -3.56 -13.95
C SER A 16 -6.81 -3.57 -12.93
N GLU A 17 -7.78 -4.49 -13.01
CA GLU A 17 -8.99 -4.44 -12.18
C GLU A 17 -9.35 -5.78 -11.55
N VAL A 18 -9.78 -5.71 -10.30
CA VAL A 18 -10.26 -6.84 -9.51
C VAL A 18 -11.57 -6.49 -8.81
N ILE A 19 -12.37 -7.52 -8.51
CA ILE A 19 -13.54 -7.44 -7.65
C ILE A 19 -13.18 -7.98 -6.27
N ILE A 20 -13.52 -7.24 -5.22
CA ILE A 20 -13.35 -7.63 -3.82
C ILE A 20 -14.71 -7.86 -3.15
N ASP A 21 -14.80 -8.79 -2.20
CA ASP A 21 -16.04 -9.22 -1.52
C ASP A 21 -16.53 -8.28 -0.41
N ILE A 22 -16.12 -7.02 -0.45
CA ILE A 22 -16.51 -5.97 0.49
C ILE A 22 -16.91 -4.73 -0.30
N GLY A 23 -17.99 -4.09 0.12
CA GLY A 23 -18.61 -2.97 -0.57
C GLY A 23 -19.18 -1.95 0.40
N ARG A 24 -20.17 -1.19 -0.04
CA ARG A 24 -20.76 -0.07 0.70
C ARG A 24 -21.33 -0.45 2.07
N ASP A 25 -21.84 -1.67 2.24
CA ASP A 25 -22.36 -2.14 3.53
C ASP A 25 -21.25 -2.26 4.59
N ALA A 26 -19.99 -2.34 4.16
CA ALA A 26 -18.79 -2.28 4.99
C ALA A 26 -18.12 -0.89 4.96
N HIS A 27 -18.82 0.15 4.52
CA HIS A 27 -18.34 1.52 4.39
C HIS A 27 -17.21 1.72 3.36
N VAL A 28 -17.10 0.84 2.37
CA VAL A 28 -16.14 0.99 1.26
C VAL A 28 -16.69 1.98 0.22
N GLU A 29 -15.95 3.06 -0.02
CA GLU A 29 -16.30 4.15 -0.92
C GLU A 29 -15.32 4.26 -2.10
N VAL A 30 -15.74 4.94 -3.16
CA VAL A 30 -14.88 5.23 -4.32
C VAL A 30 -13.74 6.16 -3.89
N GLY A 31 -12.51 5.84 -4.27
CA GLY A 31 -11.30 6.55 -3.85
C GLY A 31 -10.59 5.90 -2.65
N ASP A 32 -11.21 4.94 -1.97
CA ASP A 32 -10.56 4.22 -0.86
C ASP A 32 -9.38 3.40 -1.36
N LYS A 33 -8.31 3.37 -0.55
CA LYS A 33 -7.10 2.60 -0.86
C LYS A 33 -7.33 1.13 -0.53
N VAL A 34 -6.93 0.25 -1.44
CA VAL A 34 -6.94 -1.19 -1.26
C VAL A 34 -5.51 -1.74 -1.32
N GLU A 35 -5.11 -2.51 -0.32
CA GLU A 35 -3.86 -3.26 -0.33
C GLU A 35 -4.17 -4.75 -0.50
N ILE A 36 -3.55 -5.38 -1.50
CA ILE A 36 -3.55 -6.83 -1.62
C ILE A 36 -2.37 -7.34 -0.80
N ILE A 37 -2.63 -8.25 0.14
CA ILE A 37 -1.66 -8.63 1.16
C ILE A 37 -1.47 -10.14 1.25
N VAL A 38 -0.30 -10.53 1.75
CA VAL A 38 -0.05 -11.87 2.26
C VAL A 38 0.22 -11.81 3.75
N VAL A 39 -0.46 -12.66 4.51
CA VAL A 39 -0.23 -12.82 5.94
C VAL A 39 1.06 -13.60 6.13
N GLY A 40 2.02 -12.97 6.78
CA GLY A 40 3.29 -13.56 7.21
C GLY A 40 3.24 -13.96 8.68
N ASP A 41 4.36 -13.74 9.36
CA ASP A 41 4.56 -14.25 10.71
C ASP A 41 3.72 -13.53 11.76
N LYS A 42 3.32 -14.29 12.77
CA LYS A 42 2.75 -13.75 13.99
C LYS A 42 3.86 -13.07 14.80
N ILE A 43 3.69 -11.77 15.04
CA ILE A 43 4.58 -11.00 15.88
C ILE A 43 4.10 -11.09 17.32
N THR A 44 5.02 -11.40 18.24
CA THR A 44 4.73 -11.50 19.68
C THR A 44 5.66 -10.58 20.45
N ASP A 45 5.20 -10.10 21.62
CA ASP A 45 6.07 -9.44 22.57
C ASP A 45 6.97 -10.45 23.31
N ASP A 46 7.83 -9.92 24.18
CA ASP A 46 8.75 -10.64 25.07
C ASP A 46 8.05 -11.63 26.00
N ASN A 47 6.78 -11.37 26.34
CA ASN A 47 5.94 -12.20 27.18
C ASN A 47 5.13 -13.24 26.37
N GLY A 48 5.36 -13.32 25.06
CA GLY A 48 4.66 -14.23 24.14
C GLY A 48 3.23 -13.80 23.80
N ARG A 49 2.79 -12.60 24.20
CA ARG A 49 1.48 -12.08 23.80
C ARG A 49 1.53 -11.67 22.35
N SER A 50 0.49 -12.05 21.61
CA SER A 50 0.33 -11.70 20.20
C SER A 50 0.17 -10.19 20.01
N LEU A 51 1.02 -9.59 19.19
CA LEU A 51 0.88 -8.22 18.70
C LEU A 51 0.14 -8.16 17.35
N GLY A 52 0.05 -9.27 16.64
CA GLY A 52 -0.66 -9.38 15.37
C GLY A 52 0.09 -10.26 14.37
N TYR A 53 -0.33 -10.21 13.11
CA TYR A 53 0.42 -10.80 12.01
C TYR A 53 1.09 -9.70 11.20
N PHE A 54 2.36 -9.91 10.84
CA PHE A 54 3.01 -9.10 9.84
C PHE A 54 2.38 -9.38 8.47
N THR A 55 2.11 -8.34 7.69
CA THR A 55 1.51 -8.49 6.36
C THR A 55 2.44 -7.91 5.31
N PHE A 56 2.67 -8.66 4.25
CA PHE A 56 3.42 -8.22 3.09
C PHE A 56 2.47 -7.67 2.04
N GLN A 57 2.75 -6.47 1.53
CA GLN A 57 1.96 -5.88 0.46
C GLN A 57 2.40 -6.45 -0.90
N LYS A 58 1.46 -7.08 -1.63
CA LYS A 58 1.63 -7.48 -3.03
C LYS A 58 1.46 -6.30 -3.97
N ASP A 59 0.38 -5.53 -3.80
CA ASP A 59 0.05 -4.39 -4.65
C ASP A 59 -0.81 -3.35 -3.91
N SER A 60 -0.95 -2.17 -4.51
CA SER A 60 -1.85 -1.09 -4.08
C SER A 60 -2.82 -0.73 -5.19
N LEU A 61 -4.10 -0.72 -4.88
CA LEU A 61 -5.18 -0.34 -5.79
C LEU A 61 -6.04 0.76 -5.16
N GLU A 62 -6.96 1.30 -5.94
CA GLU A 62 -7.98 2.26 -5.49
C GLU A 62 -9.36 1.75 -5.90
N VAL A 63 -10.36 1.93 -5.03
CA VAL A 63 -11.75 1.58 -5.36
C VAL A 63 -12.29 2.54 -6.42
N THR A 64 -12.69 2.01 -7.56
CA THR A 64 -13.28 2.81 -8.66
C THR A 64 -14.80 2.66 -8.75
N HIS A 65 -15.36 1.60 -8.17
CA HIS A 65 -16.80 1.35 -8.13
C HIS A 65 -17.19 0.59 -6.86
N THR A 66 -18.33 0.92 -6.25
CA THR A 66 -18.83 0.25 -5.04
C THR A 66 -20.31 -0.12 -5.18
N GLU A 67 -20.60 -1.40 -4.92
CA GLU A 67 -21.93 -1.98 -4.74
C GLU A 67 -22.14 -2.32 -3.26
N PRO A 68 -23.35 -2.69 -2.81
CA PRO A 68 -23.60 -3.01 -1.39
C PRO A 68 -22.63 -4.05 -0.83
N SER A 69 -22.42 -5.16 -1.55
CA SER A 69 -21.66 -6.33 -1.09
C SER A 69 -20.33 -6.57 -1.78
N PHE A 70 -19.95 -5.73 -2.76
CA PHE A 70 -18.66 -5.85 -3.43
C PHE A 70 -18.19 -4.50 -3.97
N ALA A 71 -16.91 -4.41 -4.29
CA ALA A 71 -16.33 -3.25 -4.95
C ALA A 71 -15.38 -3.67 -6.07
N VAL A 72 -15.15 -2.76 -7.01
CA VAL A 72 -14.12 -2.89 -8.05
C VAL A 72 -12.94 -2.02 -7.64
N ALA A 73 -11.76 -2.62 -7.58
CA ALA A 73 -10.51 -1.92 -7.31
C ALA A 73 -9.62 -1.95 -8.56
N GLN A 74 -9.02 -0.82 -8.88
CA GLN A 74 -8.17 -0.63 -10.04
C GLN A 74 -6.75 -0.23 -9.64
N LYS A 75 -5.76 -0.75 -10.37
CA LYS A 75 -4.37 -0.32 -10.25
C LYS A 75 -4.21 1.05 -10.89
N ILE A 76 -3.87 2.04 -10.08
CA ILE A 76 -3.61 3.41 -10.56
C ILE A 76 -2.11 3.65 -10.66
N HIS A 77 -1.66 4.11 -11.82
CA HIS A 77 -0.33 4.65 -12.00
C HIS A 77 -0.37 6.17 -11.78
N VAL A 78 0.24 6.64 -10.69
CA VAL A 78 0.48 8.07 -10.50
C VAL A 78 1.75 8.43 -11.29
N GLU A 79 1.60 8.84 -12.53
CA GLU A 79 2.70 9.46 -13.28
C GLU A 79 2.95 10.86 -12.71
N HIS A 80 4.09 11.06 -12.06
CA HIS A 80 4.61 12.41 -11.89
C HIS A 80 4.98 12.92 -13.27
N ALA A 81 4.14 13.78 -13.87
CA ALA A 81 4.38 14.36 -15.18
C ALA A 81 5.68 15.21 -15.17
N SER A 82 6.82 14.55 -15.39
CA SER A 82 8.09 15.17 -15.72
C SER A 82 8.10 15.50 -17.22
N GLY A 83 7.19 16.39 -17.64
CA GLY A 83 7.14 16.88 -19.02
C GLY A 83 8.20 17.96 -19.29
N PRO A 84 8.57 18.22 -20.55
CA PRO A 84 9.57 19.24 -20.92
C PRO A 84 9.19 20.67 -20.48
N TYR A 85 7.91 20.92 -20.17
CA TYR A 85 7.42 22.18 -19.60
C TYR A 85 7.34 22.19 -18.07
N ALA A 86 7.47 21.04 -17.39
CA ALA A 86 7.56 20.97 -15.93
C ALA A 86 8.82 21.68 -15.42
N ASN A 87 9.88 21.69 -16.23
CA ASN A 87 11.10 22.46 -15.96
C ASN A 87 10.86 23.97 -16.04
N LEU A 88 9.92 24.49 -16.84
CA LEU A 88 9.66 25.93 -16.93
C LEU A 88 8.84 26.41 -15.72
N PHE A 89 7.83 25.64 -15.31
CA PHE A 89 7.04 25.94 -14.11
C PHE A 89 7.88 25.77 -12.83
N SER A 90 8.75 24.75 -12.78
CA SER A 90 9.68 24.57 -11.65
C SER A 90 10.80 25.61 -11.59
N GLN A 91 11.22 26.18 -12.72
CA GLN A 91 12.21 27.26 -12.74
C GLN A 91 11.63 28.59 -12.27
N MET A 92 10.36 28.87 -12.61
CA MET A 92 9.66 30.06 -12.12
C MET A 92 9.32 29.96 -10.63
N SER A 93 8.99 28.77 -10.11
CA SER A 93 8.80 28.58 -8.67
C SER A 93 10.11 28.63 -7.90
N LYS A 94 11.21 28.10 -8.47
CA LYS A 94 12.56 28.18 -7.86
C LYS A 94 13.07 29.62 -7.71
N SER A 95 12.74 30.56 -8.60
CA SER A 95 13.21 31.95 -8.45
C SER A 95 12.53 32.70 -7.29
N LEU A 96 11.35 32.24 -6.84
CA LEU A 96 10.69 32.74 -5.62
C LEU A 96 11.15 31.97 -4.37
N THR A 97 11.49 30.69 -4.50
CA THR A 97 11.99 29.87 -3.38
C THR A 97 13.48 30.07 -3.10
N GLN A 98 14.28 30.58 -4.05
CA GLN A 98 15.72 30.84 -3.84
C GLN A 98 16.02 31.98 -2.84
N ILE A 99 15.02 32.75 -2.40
CA ILE A 99 15.18 33.70 -1.28
C ILE A 99 15.11 32.98 0.08
N TYR A 100 14.55 31.76 0.14
CA TYR A 100 14.52 30.93 1.34
C TYR A 100 14.89 29.48 1.00
N GLY A 101 16.19 29.21 1.04
CA GLY A 101 16.81 27.96 0.61
C GLY A 101 16.17 26.69 1.21
N THR A 102 15.97 25.69 0.37
CA THR A 102 15.52 24.36 0.79
C THR A 102 16.41 23.30 0.17
N SER A 103 17.21 22.67 1.04
CA SER A 103 18.05 21.52 0.79
C SER A 103 17.23 20.32 0.33
N THR A 104 17.67 19.63 -0.73
CA THR A 104 17.09 18.37 -1.16
C THR A 104 17.65 17.24 -0.28
N THR A 105 16.87 16.79 0.70
CA THR A 105 17.28 15.71 1.62
C THR A 105 17.15 14.34 0.94
N SER A 106 18.26 13.72 0.57
CA SER A 106 18.32 12.29 0.21
C SER A 106 18.35 11.45 1.49
N LYS A 107 17.42 10.51 1.66
CA LYS A 107 17.37 9.57 2.78
C LYS A 107 17.99 8.24 2.35
N THR A 108 19.23 7.98 2.73
CA THR A 108 19.82 6.63 2.63
C THR A 108 19.54 5.85 3.93
N PRO A 109 19.10 4.58 3.86
CA PRO A 109 19.00 3.73 5.05
C PRO A 109 20.39 3.58 5.69
N ARG A 110 20.46 3.63 7.01
CA ARG A 110 21.66 3.27 7.78
C ARG A 110 21.38 1.99 8.56
N ASP A 111 22.41 1.19 8.74
CA ASP A 111 22.34 -0.03 9.55
C ASP A 111 22.01 0.32 11.01
N LEU A 112 21.30 -0.60 11.66
CA LEU A 112 21.00 -0.52 13.08
C LEU A 112 22.17 -1.10 13.87
N ASP A 113 22.48 -0.50 15.02
CA ASP A 113 23.45 -1.04 15.98
C ASP A 113 22.74 -2.13 16.81
N ILE A 114 22.89 -3.40 16.40
CA ILE A 114 22.15 -4.54 16.95
C ILE A 114 23.08 -5.74 17.23
N GLN A 115 22.64 -6.65 18.10
CA GLN A 115 23.25 -7.96 18.25
C GLN A 115 22.73 -8.90 17.15
N GLU A 116 23.63 -9.53 16.40
CA GLU A 116 23.26 -10.33 15.21
C GLU A 116 22.41 -11.57 15.56
N ASP A 117 22.62 -12.17 16.74
CA ASP A 117 21.88 -13.35 17.21
C ASP A 117 20.43 -13.03 17.64
N GLU A 118 20.11 -11.75 17.83
CA GLU A 118 18.75 -11.29 18.07
C GLU A 118 17.92 -11.14 16.78
N ILE A 119 18.54 -11.27 15.60
CA ILE A 119 17.84 -11.23 14.31
C ILE A 119 16.93 -12.46 14.19
N LYS A 120 15.63 -12.20 14.10
CA LYS A 120 14.60 -13.19 13.79
C LYS A 120 13.99 -12.86 12.44
N PRO A 121 14.49 -13.41 11.32
CA PRO A 121 13.98 -13.13 9.99
C PRO A 121 12.51 -13.57 9.89
N LEU A 122 11.71 -12.78 9.15
CA LEU A 122 10.37 -13.21 8.78
C LEU A 122 10.46 -14.42 7.85
N ALA A 123 9.54 -15.39 8.00
CA ALA A 123 9.43 -16.53 7.10
C ALA A 123 9.22 -16.02 5.67
N GLN A 124 10.22 -16.22 4.82
CA GLN A 124 10.26 -15.69 3.45
C GLN A 124 9.28 -16.37 2.50
N THR A 125 8.63 -17.46 2.93
CA THR A 125 7.92 -18.43 2.08
C THR A 125 6.75 -17.84 1.27
N THR A 126 6.31 -16.61 1.57
CA THR A 126 5.21 -15.93 0.88
C THR A 126 5.59 -14.65 0.14
N LEU A 127 6.86 -14.22 0.20
CA LEU A 127 7.34 -12.97 -0.41
C LEU A 127 7.66 -13.06 -1.91
N GLU A 128 7.81 -14.26 -2.46
CA GLU A 128 8.14 -14.46 -3.88
C GLU A 128 6.93 -14.28 -4.80
N ASP A 129 5.73 -14.59 -4.31
CA ASP A 129 4.51 -14.43 -5.09
C ASP A 129 4.06 -12.96 -5.09
N LYS A 130 4.50 -12.22 -6.10
CA LYS A 130 4.03 -10.86 -6.38
C LYS A 130 2.80 -10.82 -7.29
N THR A 131 2.32 -11.98 -7.74
CA THR A 131 1.20 -12.06 -8.66
C THR A 131 -0.10 -12.06 -7.86
N ILE A 132 -1.08 -11.29 -8.33
CA ILE A 132 -2.41 -11.23 -7.72
C ILE A 132 -3.20 -12.46 -8.16
N HIS A 133 -3.75 -13.17 -7.18
CA HIS A 133 -4.54 -14.37 -7.38
C HIS A 133 -5.96 -14.19 -6.82
N VAL A 134 -6.93 -14.89 -7.41
CA VAL A 134 -8.27 -15.02 -6.79
C VAL A 134 -8.11 -15.73 -5.44
N GLY A 135 -8.71 -15.15 -4.40
CA GLY A 135 -8.61 -15.60 -3.02
C GLY A 135 -7.56 -14.85 -2.19
N ASP A 136 -6.72 -14.01 -2.81
CA ASP A 136 -5.79 -13.14 -2.08
C ASP A 136 -6.55 -12.24 -1.10
N GLN A 137 -5.96 -12.02 0.08
CA GLN A 137 -6.55 -11.15 1.08
C GLN A 137 -6.39 -9.69 0.69
N VAL A 138 -7.41 -8.90 0.97
CA VAL A 138 -7.37 -7.46 0.79
C VAL A 138 -7.66 -6.73 2.07
N ARG A 139 -7.06 -5.55 2.18
CA ARG A 139 -7.27 -4.58 3.26
C ARG A 139 -7.67 -3.25 2.64
N VAL A 140 -8.82 -2.73 3.03
CA VAL A 140 -9.34 -1.45 2.55
C VAL A 140 -9.25 -0.42 3.67
N PHE A 141 -8.72 0.75 3.34
CA PHE A 141 -8.62 1.89 4.24
C PHE A 141 -9.72 2.88 3.90
N THR A 142 -10.76 2.91 4.73
CA THR A 142 -11.93 3.79 4.52
C THR A 142 -11.72 5.11 5.25
N SER A 143 -12.19 6.21 4.67
CA SER A 143 -11.91 7.59 5.14
C SER A 143 -12.89 8.11 6.20
#